data_AF-I1PLU8-F1
#
_entry.id   AF-I1PLU8-F1
#
_cell.length_a   1.000
_cell.length_b   1.000
_cell.length_c   1.000
_cell.angle_alpha   90.00
_cell.angle_beta   90.00
_cell.angle_gamma   90.00
#
_symmetry.space_group_name_H-M   'P 1'
#
loop_
_entity.id
_entity.type
_entity.pdbx_description
1 polymer ?
#
loop_
_entity_poly.entity_id
_entity_poly.type
_entity_poly.pdbx_seq_one_letter_code
_entity_poly.pdbx_strand_id
1 'polypeptide(L)'
;MAKLSCLLIVSFAVVAALAATDDDAAAAAEGITVAEASSDPENKCVYTIYVRTGTIWKGGTDSVIGVTLLGADGSGVRIRDLERWGGLMGDGHDYYERGNLDIFSGRGPCMRQAPCRMNLTSDGTGPHHGWYCNYLEATVTGPHLGCAQQLFTVEQWLATDASPYRLYAVVDNCNKAKDAAADDDDADEPRVTVL
;
A
#
# COMPACT_ATOMS: atom_id res chain seq x y z
N MET A 1 67.22 32.57 13.20
CA MET A 1 66.83 31.75 12.02
C MET A 1 65.54 31.01 12.34
N ALA A 2 64.43 31.38 11.70
CA ALA A 2 63.18 30.60 11.51
C ALA A 2 62.16 31.59 10.89
N LYS A 3 62.04 31.69 9.56
CA LYS A 3 61.10 30.98 8.66
C LYS A 3 59.65 30.96 9.20
N LEU A 4 58.75 31.81 8.71
CA LEU A 4 58.07 31.88 7.40
C LEU A 4 56.65 31.26 7.50
N SER A 5 55.66 32.15 7.48
CA SER A 5 54.28 32.07 6.98
C SER A 5 53.71 30.70 6.56
N CYS A 6 52.51 30.39 7.04
CA CYS A 6 51.37 30.19 6.13
C CYS A 6 50.03 30.31 6.88
N LEU A 7 49.22 31.31 6.49
CA LEU A 7 47.78 31.33 6.71
C LEU A 7 47.16 30.10 6.03
N LEU A 8 46.20 29.45 6.69
CA LEU A 8 44.96 29.01 6.06
C LEU A 8 43.89 28.90 7.16
N ILE A 9 42.87 29.75 7.04
CA ILE A 9 41.67 29.79 7.85
C ILE A 9 40.80 28.62 7.40
N VAL A 10 40.54 27.65 8.29
CA VAL A 10 39.49 26.65 8.07
C VAL A 10 38.36 26.98 9.06
N SER A 11 37.30 27.54 8.51
CA SER A 11 36.04 27.82 9.19
C SER A 11 35.44 26.53 9.74
N PHE A 12 35.47 26.37 11.06
CA PHE A 12 34.68 25.36 11.76
C PHE A 12 33.22 25.81 11.76
N ALA A 13 32.45 25.32 10.77
CA ALA A 13 31.01 25.35 10.88
C ALA A 13 30.60 24.35 11.98
N VAL A 14 30.04 24.87 13.07
CA VAL A 14 29.37 24.09 14.10
C VAL A 14 28.11 23.52 13.47
N VAL A 15 28.15 22.24 13.12
CA VAL A 15 26.92 21.48 12.82
C VAL A 15 26.39 21.01 14.18
N ALA A 16 25.32 21.66 14.63
CA ALA A 16 24.54 21.19 15.77
C ALA A 16 23.83 19.89 15.38
N ALA A 17 24.17 18.80 16.04
CA ALA A 17 23.40 17.57 16.01
C ALA A 17 22.18 17.75 16.93
N LEU A 18 20.96 17.70 16.38
CA LEU A 18 19.80 17.25 17.14
C LEU A 18 19.66 15.75 16.90
N ALA A 19 19.63 14.99 18.00
CA ALA A 19 19.37 13.56 18.00
C ALA A 19 17.97 13.29 17.43
N ALA A 20 17.92 12.70 16.23
CA ALA A 20 16.74 12.05 15.72
C ALA A 20 16.86 10.57 16.08
N THR A 21 15.84 10.03 16.76
CA THR A 21 15.69 8.61 17.02
C THR A 21 15.49 7.87 15.70
N ASP A 22 16.19 6.75 15.54
CA ASP A 22 16.17 5.89 14.37
C ASP A 22 14.82 5.17 14.20
N ASP A 23 13.88 5.80 13.50
CA ASP A 23 12.79 5.14 12.77
C ASP A 23 12.28 6.16 11.71
N ASP A 24 12.04 5.71 10.49
CA ASP A 24 11.57 6.49 9.33
C ASP A 24 12.60 7.28 8.51
N ALA A 25 13.34 6.54 7.69
CA ALA A 25 13.86 7.05 6.42
C ALA A 25 13.33 6.21 5.25
N ALA A 26 12.42 6.80 4.45
CA ALA A 26 12.37 6.77 2.98
C ALA A 26 10.94 6.96 2.44
N ALA A 27 10.57 8.21 2.14
CA ALA A 27 9.57 8.54 1.14
C ALA A 27 9.91 9.92 0.55
N ALA A 28 10.81 9.95 -0.43
CA ALA A 28 11.04 11.12 -1.27
C ALA A 28 11.30 10.67 -2.70
N ALA A 29 10.22 10.45 -3.45
CA ALA A 29 10.11 10.68 -4.89
C ALA A 29 8.64 10.48 -5.30
N GLU A 30 8.06 11.53 -5.87
CA GLU A 30 6.65 11.71 -6.28
C GLU A 30 5.68 12.03 -5.13
N GLY A 31 4.87 13.08 -5.30
CA GLY A 31 4.02 13.69 -4.28
C GLY A 31 2.88 12.78 -3.80
N ILE A 32 3.21 11.75 -3.03
CA ILE A 32 2.28 10.92 -2.28
C ILE A 32 2.12 11.54 -0.90
N THR A 33 0.99 12.22 -0.64
CA THR A 33 0.61 12.58 0.73
C THR A 33 0.01 11.34 1.40
N VAL A 34 0.86 10.41 1.84
CA VAL A 34 0.43 9.39 2.81
C VAL A 34 0.19 10.17 4.09
N ALA A 35 -1.08 10.43 4.41
CA ALA A 35 -1.43 11.14 5.63
C ALA A 35 -0.85 10.34 6.82
N GLU A 36 0.09 10.94 7.53
CA GLU A 36 0.32 10.55 8.92
C GLU A 36 -1.01 10.78 9.64
N ALA A 37 -1.48 9.75 10.33
CA ALA A 37 -2.81 9.67 10.91
C ALA A 37 -3.18 10.97 11.63
N SER A 38 -4.40 11.46 11.43
CA SER A 38 -4.98 12.44 12.34
C SER A 38 -4.78 11.96 13.78
N SER A 39 -4.39 12.85 14.68
CA SER A 39 -4.02 12.60 16.07
C SER A 39 -5.15 12.09 16.98
N ASP A 40 -6.26 11.63 16.41
CA ASP A 40 -7.36 11.00 17.12
C ASP A 40 -7.26 9.46 16.99
N PRO A 41 -6.87 8.74 18.06
CA PRO A 41 -6.74 7.29 18.04
C PRO A 41 -8.07 6.56 17.78
N GLU A 42 -9.21 7.25 17.86
CA GLU A 42 -10.56 6.70 17.64
C GLU A 42 -10.98 6.73 16.15
N ASN A 43 -10.32 7.55 15.31
CA ASN A 43 -10.64 7.69 13.89
C ASN A 43 -9.78 6.77 12.99
N LYS A 44 -9.74 5.48 13.34
CA LYS A 44 -9.05 4.43 12.55
C LYS A 44 -10.05 3.55 11.82
N CYS A 45 -9.69 3.17 10.60
CA CYS A 45 -10.45 2.24 9.79
C CYS A 45 -9.84 0.83 9.89
N VAL A 46 -10.69 -0.18 9.81
CA VAL A 46 -10.30 -1.57 9.65
C VAL A 46 -10.15 -1.86 8.18
N TYR A 47 -9.00 -2.43 7.84
CA TYR A 47 -8.65 -2.87 6.52
C TYR A 47 -8.62 -4.38 6.54
N THR A 48 -9.33 -5.03 5.62
CA THR A 48 -9.23 -6.48 5.40
C THR A 48 -8.78 -6.71 3.98
N ILE A 49 -7.68 -7.44 3.82
CA ILE A 49 -7.00 -7.65 2.56
C ILE A 49 -6.98 -9.14 2.27
N TYR A 50 -7.47 -9.50 1.10
CA TYR A 50 -7.46 -10.86 0.58
C TYR A 50 -6.47 -10.91 -0.56
N VAL A 51 -5.49 -11.81 -0.49
CA VAL A 51 -4.47 -11.98 -1.53
C VAL A 51 -4.62 -13.38 -2.11
N ARG A 52 -4.83 -13.46 -3.42
CA ARG A 52 -4.86 -14.74 -4.14
C ARG A 52 -3.56 -14.94 -4.89
N THR A 53 -2.78 -15.92 -4.45
CA THR A 53 -1.64 -16.41 -5.23
C THR A 53 -2.13 -17.31 -6.35
N GLY A 54 -1.58 -17.13 -7.55
CA GLY A 54 -2.00 -17.92 -8.70
C GLY A 54 -1.55 -19.38 -8.63
N THR A 55 -2.19 -20.21 -9.46
CA THR A 55 -1.94 -21.66 -9.51
C THR A 55 -0.81 -22.05 -10.46
N ILE A 56 -0.10 -21.07 -11.03
CA ILE A 56 0.99 -21.30 -11.98
C ILE A 56 2.16 -22.01 -11.26
N TRP A 57 2.89 -22.85 -12.00
CA TRP A 57 4.07 -23.52 -11.48
C TRP A 57 5.06 -22.53 -10.87
N LYS A 58 5.50 -22.77 -9.63
CA LYS A 58 6.34 -21.86 -8.83
C LYS A 58 5.75 -20.47 -8.60
N GLY A 59 4.42 -20.36 -8.53
CA GLY A 59 3.75 -19.08 -8.29
C GLY A 59 3.78 -18.56 -6.85
N GLY A 60 4.24 -19.36 -5.88
CA GLY A 60 4.35 -18.96 -4.47
C GLY A 60 5.65 -18.24 -4.13
N THR A 61 5.76 -17.65 -2.94
CA THR A 61 6.94 -16.88 -2.55
C THR A 61 7.18 -16.81 -1.05
N ASP A 62 8.46 -16.74 -0.67
CA ASP A 62 8.92 -16.48 0.71
C ASP A 62 9.35 -15.01 0.94
N SER A 63 9.09 -14.12 -0.04
CA SER A 63 9.44 -12.70 0.04
C SER A 63 8.49 -11.91 0.95
N VAL A 64 8.95 -10.76 1.44
CA VAL A 64 8.10 -9.82 2.18
C VAL A 64 7.22 -9.04 1.21
N ILE A 65 5.90 -9.15 1.39
CA ILE A 65 4.92 -8.48 0.55
C ILE A 65 4.36 -7.24 1.24
N GLY A 66 4.43 -6.11 0.54
CA GLY A 66 3.87 -4.83 0.95
C GLY A 66 2.79 -4.36 -0.02
N VAL A 67 1.89 -3.48 0.47
CA VAL A 67 0.84 -2.88 -0.34
C VAL A 67 0.62 -1.42 0.04
N THR A 68 0.37 -0.58 -0.95
CA THR A 68 -0.14 0.78 -0.77
C THR A 68 -1.51 0.89 -1.43
N LEU A 69 -2.50 1.35 -0.68
CA LEU A 69 -3.86 1.60 -1.17
C LEU A 69 -4.12 3.11 -1.14
N LEU A 70 -4.63 3.65 -2.25
CA LEU A 70 -4.93 5.07 -2.42
C LEU A 70 -6.36 5.25 -2.94
N GLY A 71 -7.05 6.28 -2.47
CA GLY A 71 -8.30 6.82 -3.02
C GLY A 71 -8.02 7.81 -4.14
N ALA A 72 -9.08 8.29 -4.82
CA ALA A 72 -8.92 9.18 -5.98
C ALA A 72 -8.46 10.60 -5.58
N ASP A 73 -8.58 10.94 -4.30
CA ASP A 73 -8.04 12.16 -3.68
C ASP A 73 -6.57 12.03 -3.26
N GLY A 74 -5.95 10.86 -3.46
CA GLY A 74 -4.56 10.57 -3.06
C GLY A 74 -4.40 10.21 -1.58
N SER A 75 -5.48 10.22 -0.78
CA SER A 75 -5.44 9.71 0.59
C SER A 75 -5.29 8.19 0.58
N GLY A 76 -4.63 7.62 1.59
CA GLY A 76 -4.36 6.19 1.58
C GLY A 76 -3.53 5.67 2.73
N VAL A 77 -3.23 4.38 2.66
CA VAL A 77 -2.43 3.64 3.64
C VAL A 77 -1.32 2.86 2.95
N ARG A 78 -0.14 2.86 3.56
CA ARG A 78 1.00 2.04 3.13
C ARG A 78 1.33 1.00 4.20
N ILE A 79 1.29 -0.26 3.81
CA ILE A 79 1.62 -1.42 4.62
C ILE A 79 2.90 -2.02 4.04
N ARG A 80 4.01 -2.00 4.78
CA ARG A 80 5.32 -2.45 4.28
C ARG A 80 5.47 -3.97 4.28
N ASP A 81 4.76 -4.63 5.19
CA ASP A 81 4.80 -6.08 5.44
C ASP A 81 3.40 -6.51 5.88
N LEU A 82 2.66 -7.15 4.97
CA LEU A 82 1.27 -7.56 5.20
C LEU A 82 1.14 -8.63 6.28
N GLU A 83 2.04 -9.61 6.28
CA GLU A 83 2.03 -10.70 7.24
C GLU A 83 2.23 -10.17 8.66
N ARG A 84 3.28 -9.37 8.86
CA ARG A 84 3.57 -8.79 10.18
C ARG A 84 2.52 -7.76 10.60
N TRP A 85 1.92 -7.05 9.66
CA TRP A 85 0.91 -6.02 9.97
C TRP A 85 -0.41 -6.62 10.45
N GLY A 86 -0.81 -7.79 9.92
CA GLY A 86 -2.14 -8.32 10.25
C GLY A 86 -2.47 -9.71 9.71
N GLY A 87 -1.51 -10.62 9.54
CA GLY A 87 -1.79 -11.99 9.10
C GLY A 87 -2.84 -12.71 9.99
N LEU A 88 -3.84 -13.34 9.35
CA LEU A 88 -4.97 -13.98 10.03
C LEU A 88 -5.07 -15.51 9.82
N MET A 89 -4.09 -16.14 9.19
CA MET A 89 -4.17 -17.57 8.83
C MET A 89 -3.75 -18.53 9.94
N GLY A 90 -3.34 -18.00 11.10
CA GLY A 90 -2.92 -18.78 12.26
C GLY A 90 -1.40 -19.00 12.32
N ASP A 91 -0.94 -19.54 13.45
CA ASP A 91 0.48 -19.72 13.73
C ASP A 91 1.10 -20.77 12.78
N GLY A 92 2.23 -20.41 12.17
CA GLY A 92 3.00 -21.30 11.29
C GLY A 92 2.37 -21.51 9.91
N HIS A 93 1.36 -20.73 9.54
CA HIS A 93 0.86 -20.70 8.16
C HIS A 93 1.92 -20.11 7.22
N ASP A 94 2.07 -20.75 6.07
CA ASP A 94 2.99 -20.34 5.02
C ASP A 94 2.25 -19.46 4.01
N TYR A 95 2.46 -18.15 4.11
CA TYR A 95 1.73 -17.16 3.33
C TYR A 95 2.22 -17.12 1.89
N TYR A 96 1.34 -16.67 1.00
CA TYR A 96 1.63 -16.44 -0.42
C TYR A 96 1.96 -17.70 -1.22
N GLU A 97 1.61 -18.88 -0.71
CA GLU A 97 1.86 -20.14 -1.39
C GLU A 97 0.94 -20.41 -2.58
N ARG A 98 1.43 -21.22 -3.53
CA ARG A 98 0.76 -21.43 -4.83
C ARG A 98 -0.70 -21.88 -4.66
N GLY A 99 -1.62 -21.05 -5.15
CA GLY A 99 -3.06 -21.31 -5.14
C GLY A 99 -3.78 -20.93 -3.85
N ASN A 100 -3.04 -20.50 -2.82
CA ASN A 100 -3.62 -20.07 -1.55
C ASN A 100 -4.37 -18.75 -1.68
N LEU A 101 -5.37 -18.61 -0.81
CA LEU A 101 -6.03 -17.35 -0.50
C LEU A 101 -5.63 -16.98 0.93
N ASP A 102 -4.87 -15.90 1.05
CA ASP A 102 -4.38 -15.41 2.32
C ASP A 102 -5.13 -14.17 2.75
N ILE A 103 -5.41 -14.07 4.06
CA ILE A 103 -6.25 -13.02 4.62
C ILE A 103 -5.44 -12.25 5.67
N PHE A 104 -5.49 -10.92 5.57
CA PHE A 104 -4.85 -9.99 6.47
C PHE A 104 -5.88 -8.99 6.99
N SER A 105 -5.79 -8.60 8.25
CA SER A 105 -6.60 -7.51 8.79
C SER A 105 -5.82 -6.67 9.79
N GLY A 106 -5.99 -5.35 9.68
CA GLY A 106 -5.34 -4.41 10.57
C GLY A 106 -6.02 -3.05 10.58
N ARG A 107 -5.58 -2.18 11.50
CA ARG A 107 -6.09 -0.82 11.62
C ARG A 107 -5.15 0.17 10.96
N GLY A 108 -5.71 1.14 10.25
CA GLY A 108 -4.96 2.22 9.59
C GLY A 108 -5.72 3.55 9.65
N PRO A 109 -5.11 4.65 9.16
CA PRO A 109 -5.80 5.92 8.99
C PRO A 109 -7.02 5.74 8.10
N CYS A 110 -8.16 6.34 8.43
CA CYS A 110 -9.32 6.27 7.55
C CYS A 110 -9.08 7.01 6.23
N MET A 111 -9.43 6.36 5.12
CA MET A 111 -9.45 6.97 3.80
C MET A 111 -10.74 7.78 3.63
N ARG A 112 -10.63 8.95 3.00
CA ARG A 112 -11.80 9.81 2.70
C ARG A 112 -12.61 9.29 1.53
N GLN A 113 -11.97 8.54 0.63
CA GLN A 113 -12.58 7.91 -0.52
C GLN A 113 -12.26 6.42 -0.55
N ALA A 114 -13.10 5.64 -1.21
CA ALA A 114 -12.86 4.22 -1.42
C ALA A 114 -11.51 4.00 -2.12
N PRO A 115 -10.77 2.92 -1.77
CA PRO A 115 -9.53 2.60 -2.46
C PRO A 115 -9.82 2.32 -3.93
N CYS A 116 -9.09 2.98 -4.81
CA CYS A 116 -9.22 2.80 -6.27
C CYS A 116 -7.89 2.61 -6.96
N ARG A 117 -6.77 2.84 -6.27
CA ARG A 117 -5.43 2.56 -6.76
C ARG A 117 -4.65 1.73 -5.75
N MET A 118 -3.92 0.74 -6.26
CA MET A 118 -3.08 -0.16 -5.48
C MET A 118 -1.66 -0.17 -6.05
N ASN A 119 -0.66 -0.17 -5.18
CA ASN A 119 0.72 -0.56 -5.50
C ASN A 119 1.11 -1.75 -4.61
N LEU A 120 1.20 -2.93 -5.21
CA LEU A 120 1.61 -4.18 -4.56
C LEU A 120 3.10 -4.39 -4.81
N THR A 121 3.88 -4.69 -3.78
CA THR A 121 5.34 -4.79 -3.84
C THR A 121 5.83 -6.07 -3.19
N SER A 122 6.86 -6.67 -3.75
CA SER A 122 7.68 -7.71 -3.14
C SER A 122 9.07 -7.14 -2.86
N ASP A 123 9.69 -7.53 -1.76
CA ASP A 123 11.10 -7.20 -1.49
C ASP A 123 12.08 -8.08 -2.29
N GLY A 124 11.60 -9.17 -2.90
CA GLY A 124 12.38 -10.11 -3.69
C GLY A 124 13.44 -10.88 -2.89
N THR A 125 13.29 -10.96 -1.56
CA THR A 125 14.21 -11.72 -0.71
C THR A 125 13.76 -13.16 -0.50
N GLY A 126 14.63 -13.99 0.07
CA GLY A 126 14.33 -15.38 0.39
C GLY A 126 14.55 -16.37 -0.77
N PRO A 127 14.47 -17.68 -0.48
CA PRO A 127 14.25 -18.68 -1.51
C PRO A 127 12.92 -18.40 -2.21
N HIS A 128 12.75 -18.89 -3.45
CA HIS A 128 11.49 -18.72 -4.19
C HIS A 128 10.96 -17.27 -4.27
N HIS A 129 11.85 -16.29 -4.41
CA HIS A 129 11.51 -14.85 -4.40
C HIS A 129 10.57 -14.37 -5.53
N GLY A 130 10.37 -15.18 -6.57
CA GLY A 130 9.48 -14.84 -7.68
C GLY A 130 8.04 -15.21 -7.37
N TRP A 131 7.14 -14.23 -7.35
CA TRP A 131 5.75 -14.43 -6.96
C TRP A 131 4.79 -14.20 -8.12
N TYR A 132 3.77 -15.04 -8.30
CA TYR A 132 2.69 -14.78 -9.25
C TYR A 132 1.37 -14.51 -8.52
N CYS A 133 0.98 -13.24 -8.48
CA CYS A 133 -0.25 -12.81 -7.85
C CYS A 133 -1.41 -12.77 -8.87
N ASN A 134 -2.56 -13.36 -8.53
CA ASN A 134 -3.77 -13.24 -9.33
C ASN A 134 -4.49 -11.92 -9.04
N TYR A 135 -4.88 -11.70 -7.79
CA TYR A 135 -5.60 -10.50 -7.39
C TYR A 135 -5.39 -10.19 -5.92
N LEU A 136 -5.65 -8.93 -5.59
CA LEU A 136 -5.80 -8.46 -4.22
C LEU A 136 -7.18 -7.81 -4.09
N GLU A 137 -7.93 -8.17 -3.06
CA GLU A 137 -9.19 -7.50 -2.72
C GLU A 137 -9.03 -6.78 -1.39
N ALA A 138 -9.36 -5.49 -1.36
CA ALA A 138 -9.28 -4.66 -0.17
C ALA A 138 -10.68 -4.23 0.26
N THR A 139 -11.00 -4.47 1.53
CA THR A 139 -12.20 -3.96 2.19
C THR A 139 -11.79 -2.94 3.25
N VAL A 140 -12.41 -1.78 3.25
CA VAL A 140 -12.20 -0.71 4.23
C VAL A 140 -13.51 -0.44 4.95
N THR A 141 -13.46 -0.43 6.28
CA THR A 141 -14.62 -0.13 7.13
C THR A 141 -14.20 0.84 8.22
N GLY A 142 -14.93 1.94 8.38
CA GLY A 142 -14.65 2.94 9.40
C GLY A 142 -15.81 3.14 10.38
N PRO A 143 -15.55 3.61 11.60
CA PRO A 143 -16.60 4.09 12.49
C PRO A 143 -17.40 5.20 11.79
N HIS A 144 -18.71 5.03 11.65
CA HIS A 144 -19.61 5.97 10.96
C HIS A 144 -19.28 6.22 9.47
N LEU A 145 -18.44 5.38 8.86
CA LEU A 145 -18.17 5.36 7.43
C LEU A 145 -18.75 4.09 6.81
N GLY A 146 -19.18 4.17 5.56
CA GLY A 146 -19.64 3.01 4.80
C GLY A 146 -18.53 1.96 4.62
N CYS A 147 -18.93 0.76 4.23
CA CYS A 147 -17.99 -0.26 3.78
C CYS A 147 -17.64 -0.01 2.32
N ALA A 148 -16.35 0.03 1.99
CA ALA A 148 -15.88 0.10 0.62
C ALA A 148 -15.06 -1.15 0.31
N GLN A 149 -15.33 -1.79 -0.82
CA GLN A 149 -14.62 -2.98 -1.30
C GLN A 149 -14.10 -2.73 -2.71
N GLN A 150 -12.84 -3.08 -2.96
CA GLN A 150 -12.24 -2.95 -4.28
C GLN A 150 -11.40 -4.19 -4.59
N LEU A 151 -11.69 -4.79 -5.74
CA LEU A 151 -10.88 -5.83 -6.34
C LEU A 151 -9.82 -5.21 -7.27
N PHE A 152 -8.57 -5.60 -7.08
CA PHE A 152 -7.43 -5.24 -7.92
C PHE A 152 -6.91 -6.50 -8.62
N THR A 153 -7.25 -6.65 -9.89
CA THR A 153 -6.69 -7.73 -10.73
C THR A 153 -5.23 -7.43 -11.04
N VAL A 154 -4.34 -8.35 -10.69
CA VAL A 154 -2.88 -8.23 -10.86
C VAL A 154 -2.40 -9.07 -12.03
N GLU A 155 -2.67 -10.39 -11.99
CA GLU A 155 -2.29 -11.40 -13.00
C GLU A 155 -0.86 -11.26 -13.53
N GLN A 156 0.09 -11.02 -12.63
CA GLN A 156 1.47 -10.65 -12.98
C GLN A 156 2.48 -11.34 -12.08
N TRP A 157 3.65 -11.67 -12.64
CA TRP A 157 4.84 -11.95 -11.83
C TRP A 157 5.35 -10.67 -11.15
N LEU A 158 5.65 -10.76 -9.86
CA LEU A 158 6.49 -9.83 -9.12
C LEU A 158 7.83 -10.53 -8.90
N ALA A 159 8.70 -10.44 -9.91
CA ALA A 159 9.96 -11.18 -9.98
C ALA A 159 10.97 -10.43 -10.85
N THR A 160 12.26 -10.68 -10.65
CA THR A 160 13.34 -10.14 -11.50
C THR A 160 13.73 -11.09 -12.63
N ASP A 161 13.34 -12.36 -12.55
CA ASP A 161 13.66 -13.44 -13.48
C ASP A 161 12.47 -13.88 -14.36
N ALA A 162 11.29 -13.30 -14.16
CA ALA A 162 10.11 -13.50 -14.99
C ALA A 162 9.49 -12.16 -15.43
N SER A 163 9.01 -12.09 -16.67
CA SER A 163 8.35 -10.90 -17.21
C SER A 163 7.15 -10.51 -16.33
N PRO A 164 7.00 -9.23 -15.94
CA PRO A 164 7.64 -8.03 -16.50
C PRO A 164 8.94 -7.57 -15.82
N TYR A 165 9.67 -8.46 -15.13
CA TYR A 165 10.99 -8.21 -14.54
C TYR A 165 11.01 -7.06 -13.53
N ARG A 166 9.95 -6.97 -12.74
CA ARG A 166 9.79 -5.98 -11.67
C ARG A 166 9.16 -6.63 -10.46
N LEU A 167 9.49 -6.11 -9.28
CA LEU A 167 8.98 -6.59 -7.99
C LEU A 167 7.73 -5.83 -7.53
N TYR A 168 6.99 -5.23 -8.45
CA TYR A 168 5.77 -4.49 -8.10
C TYR A 168 4.71 -4.56 -9.19
N ALA A 169 3.46 -4.31 -8.80
CA ALA A 169 2.32 -4.16 -9.68
C ALA A 169 1.48 -2.96 -9.22
N VAL A 170 1.19 -2.06 -10.17
CA VAL A 170 0.31 -0.92 -9.93
C VAL A 170 -0.99 -1.14 -10.70
N VAL A 171 -2.12 -1.06 -10.00
CA VAL A 171 -3.46 -1.10 -10.59
C VAL A 171 -4.14 0.22 -10.23
N ASP A 172 -4.62 0.96 -11.24
CA ASP A 172 -5.29 2.24 -11.06
C ASP A 172 -6.68 2.19 -11.71
N ASN A 173 -7.71 2.13 -10.87
CA ASN A 173 -9.12 2.11 -11.24
C ASN A 173 -9.82 3.44 -10.89
N CYS A 174 -9.08 4.49 -10.48
CA CYS A 174 -9.68 5.72 -9.96
C CYS A 174 -10.52 6.49 -10.99
N ASN A 175 -10.26 6.30 -12.29
CA ASN A 175 -11.10 6.88 -13.34
C ASN A 175 -12.42 6.13 -13.50
N LYS A 176 -12.44 4.79 -13.35
CA LYS A 176 -13.66 3.98 -13.43
C LYS A 176 -14.60 4.22 -12.25
N ALA A 177 -14.03 4.56 -11.09
CA ALA A 177 -14.81 4.89 -9.88
C ALA A 177 -15.59 6.22 -10.01
N LYS A 178 -15.12 7.16 -10.85
CA LYS A 178 -15.83 8.41 -11.11
C LYS A 178 -17.06 8.21 -11.99
N ASP A 179 -16.96 7.32 -12.98
CA ASP A 179 -18.06 7.02 -13.89
C ASP A 179 -19.19 6.28 -13.16
N ALA A 180 -18.87 5.32 -12.28
CA ALA A 180 -19.86 4.60 -11.48
C ALA A 180 -20.61 5.48 -10.46
N ALA A 181 -19.95 6.52 -9.92
CA ALA A 181 -20.58 7.44 -8.98
C ALA A 181 -21.49 8.47 -9.67
N ALA A 182 -21.30 8.73 -10.97
CA ALA A 182 -22.11 9.67 -11.74
C ALA A 182 -23.43 9.03 -12.23
N ASP A 183 -23.47 7.71 -12.40
CA ASP A 183 -24.66 6.99 -12.88
C ASP A 183 -25.74 6.79 -11.78
N ASP A 184 -25.39 6.89 -10.49
CA ASP A 184 -26.33 6.73 -9.37
C ASP A 184 -27.12 8.02 -9.05
N ASP A 185 -26.68 9.19 -9.52
CA ASP A 185 -27.32 10.49 -9.23
C ASP A 185 -28.51 10.83 -10.18
N ASP A 186 -28.77 10.03 -11.22
CA ASP A 186 -29.83 10.29 -12.24
C ASP A 186 -31.12 9.45 -12.05
N ALA A 187 -31.28 8.79 -10.89
CA ALA A 187 -32.36 7.83 -10.65
C ALA A 187 -33.47 8.27 -9.66
N ASP A 188 -33.67 9.58 -9.43
CA ASP A 188 -34.82 10.06 -8.63
C ASP A 188 -35.57 11.22 -9.32
N GLU A 189 -36.46 10.88 -10.27
CA GLU A 189 -37.61 11.73 -10.59
C GLU A 189 -38.91 10.96 -10.32
N PRO A 190 -39.70 11.31 -9.28
CA PRO A 190 -40.95 10.64 -8.98
C PRO A 190 -42.02 11.02 -10.03
N ARG A 191 -42.40 10.06 -10.88
CA ARG A 191 -43.59 10.18 -11.76
C ARG A 191 -44.85 10.22 -10.91
N VAL A 192 -45.33 11.42 -10.59
CA VAL A 192 -46.67 11.65 -10.05
C VAL A 192 -47.69 11.22 -11.11
N THR A 193 -48.36 10.10 -10.87
CA THR A 193 -49.53 9.69 -11.66
C THR A 193 -50.76 10.27 -10.97
N VAL A 194 -51.36 11.31 -11.54
CA VAL A 194 -52.67 11.83 -11.13
C VAL A 194 -53.73 10.99 -11.82
N LEU A 195 -54.56 10.30 -11.04
CA LEU A 195 -55.78 9.62 -11.49
C LEU A 195 -56.94 10.62 -11.60
#